data_AF-A0A3N5TRR2-F1
#
_entry.id   AF-A0A3N5TRR2-F1
#
_cell.length_a   1.000
_cell.length_b   1.000
_cell.length_c   1.000
_cell.angle_alpha   90.00
_cell.angle_beta   90.00
_cell.angle_gamma   90.00
#
_symmetry.space_group_name_H-M   'P 1'
#
loop_
_entity.id
_entity.type
_entity.pdbx_description
1 polymer ?
#
loop_
_entity_poly.entity_id
_entity_poly.type
_entity_poly.pdbx_seq_one_letter_code
_entity_poly.pdbx_strand_id
1 'polypeptide(L)'
;MEEIRAIWRYGIKTGIVGGITLILIALIGMIEVFTHRQVIAGIISMGHALYLGTGLFICYTAAKRTTPPKSFWIVSNSIFAGMTSALLLVLLIIAGRYLNLRLMFINASSLLLNNLLSFGVEGNNGLRMVLIAGMLTGFITGSFYLLPKIVRKVVLWSLAGTAFAGVLQELIRPILTNNFPVAISEWLLTSDGLTFKGALSIFISIALLMILWSSKGEGMRQGWLKLPKKQQLTWRTVGTVIFLAVILVAPWRLGLFMSEVMTIVGLYVLLGLGLNIVVGYAGLLDLGYVAFFAIGAYVTALITSPEIMSLTWSFWSSIPFAIFFGILAGVLLGIPVLKMRGDYLAIATMGFGEIIRLLFLSDALRPFLGGSQGIGQIAKPRVLGFVF
;
A
#
# COMPACT_ATOMS: atom_id res chain seq x y z
N MET A 1 -18.10 32.77 23.34
CA MET A 1 -17.23 33.29 22.27
C MET A 1 -16.07 32.34 21.92
N GLU A 2 -15.35 31.75 22.89
CA GLU A 2 -14.27 30.78 22.59
C GLU A 2 -14.77 29.44 22.06
N GLU A 3 -15.86 28.91 22.62
CA GLU A 3 -16.41 27.59 22.23
C GLU A 3 -16.98 27.59 20.79
N ILE A 4 -17.62 28.68 20.35
CA ILE A 4 -18.08 28.86 18.95
C ILE A 4 -16.90 28.97 17.99
N ARG A 5 -15.80 29.64 18.39
CA ARG A 5 -14.56 29.68 17.61
C ARG A 5 -13.93 28.29 17.47
N ALA A 6 -14.14 27.39 18.43
CA ALA A 6 -13.66 26.01 18.34
C ALA A 6 -14.40 25.21 17.25
N ILE A 7 -15.73 25.38 17.10
CA ILE A 7 -16.49 24.76 15.99
C ILE A 7 -15.92 25.22 14.64
N TRP A 8 -15.72 26.52 14.47
CA TRP A 8 -15.21 27.07 13.22
C TRP A 8 -13.77 26.62 12.93
N ARG A 9 -12.87 26.76 13.90
CA ARG A 9 -11.45 26.46 13.73
C ARG A 9 -11.15 24.97 13.59
N TYR A 10 -11.90 24.11 14.29
CA TYR A 10 -11.61 22.68 14.32
C TYR A 10 -12.62 21.88 13.53
N GLY A 11 -13.92 21.98 13.80
CA GLY A 11 -14.95 21.22 13.07
C GLY A 11 -14.98 21.57 11.57
N ILE A 12 -15.27 22.83 11.24
CA ILE A 12 -15.47 23.25 9.83
C ILE A 12 -14.16 23.18 9.04
N LYS A 13 -13.05 23.71 9.58
CA LYS A 13 -11.76 23.70 8.86
C LYS A 13 -11.28 22.28 8.56
N THR A 14 -11.41 21.34 9.51
CA THR A 14 -11.00 19.94 9.27
C THR A 14 -11.95 19.26 8.30
N GLY A 15 -13.26 19.53 8.37
CA GLY A 15 -14.22 19.01 7.42
C GLY A 15 -14.04 19.55 5.99
N ILE A 16 -13.60 20.80 5.81
CA ILE A 16 -13.22 21.34 4.49
C ILE A 16 -12.02 20.58 3.92
N VAL A 17 -10.94 20.45 4.69
CA VAL A 17 -9.75 19.68 4.28
C VAL A 17 -10.14 18.24 3.95
N GLY A 18 -11.01 17.66 4.77
CA GLY A 18 -11.52 16.32 4.58
C GLY A 18 -12.37 16.13 3.33
N GLY A 19 -13.29 17.06 3.06
CA GLY A 19 -14.11 17.05 1.86
C GLY A 19 -13.28 17.23 0.59
N ILE A 20 -12.28 18.12 0.60
CA ILE A 20 -11.31 18.25 -0.51
C ILE A 20 -10.56 16.94 -0.71
N THR A 21 -10.10 16.29 0.37
CA THR A 21 -9.40 15.00 0.30
C THR A 21 -10.30 13.91 -0.30
N LEU A 22 -11.57 13.85 0.13
CA LEU A 22 -12.56 12.91 -0.41
C LEU A 22 -12.86 13.15 -1.89
N ILE A 23 -13.00 14.42 -2.30
CA ILE A 23 -13.15 14.81 -3.71
C ILE A 23 -11.95 14.36 -4.52
N LEU A 24 -10.72 14.58 -4.03
CA LEU A 24 -9.50 14.15 -4.73
C LEU A 24 -9.44 12.63 -4.87
N ILE A 25 -9.70 11.88 -3.79
CA ILE A 25 -9.69 10.41 -3.84
C ILE A 25 -10.76 9.89 -4.81
N ALA A 26 -11.95 10.52 -4.84
CA ALA A 26 -13.01 10.20 -5.77
C ALA A 26 -12.58 10.49 -7.22
N LEU A 27 -12.12 11.71 -7.52
CA LEU A 27 -11.75 12.13 -8.88
C LEU A 27 -10.46 11.48 -9.42
N ILE A 28 -9.58 10.96 -8.55
CA ILE A 28 -8.45 10.10 -8.95
C ILE A 28 -8.95 8.73 -9.41
N GLY A 29 -10.18 8.32 -9.10
CA GLY A 29 -10.77 7.05 -9.49
C GLY A 29 -10.55 5.92 -8.49
N MET A 30 -9.93 6.20 -7.34
CA MET A 30 -9.60 5.19 -6.33
C MET A 30 -10.85 4.51 -5.76
N ILE A 31 -11.93 5.27 -5.52
CA ILE A 31 -13.18 4.71 -4.97
C ILE A 31 -13.82 3.74 -5.97
N GLU A 32 -13.87 4.11 -7.26
CA GLU A 32 -14.46 3.28 -8.31
C GLU A 32 -13.64 2.01 -8.54
N VAL A 33 -12.32 2.14 -8.76
CA VAL A 33 -11.42 1.00 -8.99
C VAL A 33 -11.46 0.00 -7.84
N PHE A 34 -11.48 0.47 -6.59
CA PHE A 34 -11.53 -0.42 -5.42
C PHE A 34 -12.91 -0.96 -5.10
N THR A 35 -13.98 -0.52 -5.77
CA THR A 35 -15.31 -1.10 -5.54
C THR A 35 -15.37 -2.55 -6.01
N HIS A 36 -14.57 -2.93 -7.00
CA HIS A 36 -14.49 -4.31 -7.50
C HIS A 36 -13.88 -5.30 -6.50
N ARG A 37 -13.16 -4.82 -5.47
CA ARG A 37 -12.58 -5.66 -4.43
C ARG A 37 -13.44 -5.60 -3.18
N GLN A 38 -13.89 -6.74 -2.67
CA GLN A 38 -14.71 -6.79 -1.45
C GLN A 38 -13.83 -7.06 -0.22
N VAL A 39 -14.00 -6.25 0.84
CA VAL A 39 -13.33 -6.49 2.11
C VAL A 39 -14.12 -7.53 2.91
N ILE A 40 -15.44 -7.36 2.95
CA ILE A 40 -16.38 -8.33 3.50
C ILE A 40 -17.37 -8.66 2.40
N ALA A 41 -17.42 -9.95 2.03
CA ALA A 41 -18.19 -10.45 0.92
C ALA A 41 -19.67 -10.06 1.03
N GLY A 42 -20.18 -9.36 0.01
CA GLY A 42 -21.56 -8.90 -0.08
C GLY A 42 -21.97 -7.77 0.87
N ILE A 43 -21.05 -7.21 1.66
CA ILE A 43 -21.38 -6.17 2.65
C ILE A 43 -20.59 -4.87 2.41
N ILE A 44 -19.25 -4.96 2.37
CA ILE A 44 -18.39 -3.77 2.29
C ILE A 44 -17.34 -3.99 1.20
N SER A 45 -17.41 -3.17 0.14
CA SER A 45 -16.31 -3.08 -0.83
C SER A 45 -15.16 -2.21 -0.32
N MET A 46 -13.97 -2.41 -0.87
CA MET A 46 -12.78 -1.63 -0.53
C MET A 46 -12.97 -0.15 -0.92
N GLY A 47 -13.72 0.14 -1.99
CA GLY A 47 -14.16 1.50 -2.33
C GLY A 47 -14.98 2.15 -1.22
N HIS A 48 -16.02 1.46 -0.72
CA HIS A 48 -16.82 1.95 0.41
C HIS A 48 -16.01 2.06 1.71
N ALA A 49 -15.09 1.12 1.96
CA ALA A 49 -14.20 1.16 3.11
C ALA A 49 -13.23 2.36 3.05
N LEU A 50 -12.69 2.69 1.88
CA LEU A 50 -11.84 3.86 1.67
C LEU A 50 -12.64 5.16 1.86
N TYR A 51 -13.85 5.21 1.29
CA TYR A 51 -14.75 6.35 1.41
C TYR A 51 -15.15 6.63 2.87
N LEU A 52 -15.67 5.62 3.58
CA LEU A 52 -16.05 5.75 4.97
C LEU A 52 -14.83 5.91 5.88
N GLY A 53 -13.75 5.18 5.63
CA GLY A 53 -12.52 5.22 6.43
C GLY A 53 -11.84 6.59 6.43
N THR A 54 -11.82 7.26 5.28
CA THR A 54 -11.33 8.64 5.20
C THR A 54 -12.25 9.61 5.94
N GLY A 55 -13.57 9.49 5.78
CA GLY A 55 -14.55 10.27 6.55
C GLY A 55 -14.40 10.10 8.07
N LEU A 56 -14.26 8.85 8.55
CA LEU A 56 -13.99 8.53 9.96
C LEU A 56 -12.67 9.14 10.42
N PHE A 57 -11.60 9.06 9.61
CA PHE A 57 -10.30 9.63 9.96
C PHE A 57 -10.38 11.15 10.13
N ILE A 58 -11.06 11.86 9.22
CA ILE A 58 -11.27 13.30 9.28
C ILE A 58 -12.03 13.67 10.55
N CYS A 59 -13.17 13.02 10.81
CA CYS A 59 -13.99 13.26 11.99
C CYS A 59 -13.21 12.97 13.28
N TYR A 60 -12.36 11.94 13.28
CA TYR A 60 -11.50 11.60 14.41
C TYR A 60 -10.45 12.67 14.68
N THR A 61 -9.86 13.26 13.63
CA THR A 61 -8.92 14.38 13.80
C THR A 61 -9.61 15.63 14.32
N ALA A 62 -10.87 15.88 13.93
CA ALA A 62 -11.70 16.97 14.47
C ALA A 62 -11.97 16.78 15.97
N ALA A 63 -12.38 15.56 16.37
CA ALA A 63 -12.59 15.17 17.77
C ALA A 63 -11.32 15.42 18.60
N LYS A 64 -10.16 14.96 18.10
CA LYS A 64 -8.86 15.07 18.77
C LYS A 64 -8.39 16.52 18.96
N ARG A 65 -8.69 17.42 18.02
CA ARG A 65 -8.25 18.83 18.05
C ARG A 65 -9.17 19.74 18.87
N THR A 66 -10.28 19.22 19.37
CA THR A 66 -11.27 20.02 20.11
C THR A 66 -10.73 20.50 21.46
N THR A 67 -10.80 21.82 21.67
CA THR A 67 -10.44 22.51 22.92
C THR A 67 -11.55 23.51 23.27
N PRO A 68 -12.12 23.49 24.50
CA PRO A 68 -11.86 22.59 25.63
C PRO A 68 -12.42 21.16 25.43
N PRO A 69 -11.88 20.13 26.10
CA PRO A 69 -12.23 18.72 25.88
C PRO A 69 -13.49 18.30 26.65
N LYS A 70 -14.61 19.01 26.49
CA LYS A 70 -15.91 18.56 27.03
C LYS A 70 -16.58 17.61 26.03
N SER A 71 -17.29 16.60 26.55
CA SER A 71 -17.92 15.54 25.74
C SER A 71 -18.85 16.10 24.65
N PHE A 72 -19.64 17.12 24.98
CA PHE A 72 -20.56 17.76 24.04
C PHE A 72 -19.81 18.37 22.84
N TRP A 73 -18.79 19.20 23.08
CA TRP A 73 -18.03 19.88 22.03
C TRP A 73 -17.27 18.92 21.11
N ILE A 74 -16.77 17.81 21.65
CA ILE A 74 -16.08 16.77 20.87
C ILE A 74 -17.04 16.14 19.84
N VAL A 75 -18.24 15.77 20.29
CA VAL A 75 -19.25 15.16 19.42
C VAL A 75 -19.76 16.17 18.40
N SER A 76 -20.11 17.39 18.84
CA SER A 76 -20.57 18.45 17.94
C SER A 76 -19.54 18.78 16.87
N ASN A 77 -18.26 18.96 17.23
CA ASN A 77 -17.20 19.24 16.24
C ASN A 77 -17.02 18.12 15.23
N SER A 78 -17.18 16.87 15.65
CA SER A 78 -17.11 15.71 14.76
C SER A 78 -18.29 15.65 13.79
N ILE A 79 -19.50 15.97 14.25
CA ILE A 79 -20.69 16.09 13.39
C ILE A 79 -20.51 17.22 12.39
N PHE A 80 -20.05 18.41 12.82
CA PHE A 80 -19.81 19.54 11.92
C PHE A 80 -18.72 19.23 10.88
N ALA A 81 -17.66 18.52 11.27
CA ALA A 81 -16.64 18.06 10.34
C ALA A 81 -17.21 17.09 9.29
N GLY A 82 -17.97 16.09 9.72
CA GLY A 82 -18.62 15.12 8.83
C GLY A 82 -19.64 15.79 7.90
N MET A 83 -20.49 16.67 8.43
CA MET A 83 -21.47 17.44 7.66
C MET A 83 -20.80 18.31 6.59
N THR A 84 -19.74 19.05 6.95
CA THR A 84 -19.04 19.92 5.99
C THR A 84 -18.30 19.13 4.91
N SER A 85 -17.69 17.98 5.26
CA SER A 85 -17.09 17.09 4.26
C SER A 85 -18.13 16.51 3.29
N ALA A 86 -19.30 16.11 3.80
CA ALA A 86 -20.39 15.59 2.99
C ALA A 86 -21.03 16.68 2.11
N LEU A 87 -21.10 17.93 2.60
CA LEU A 87 -21.60 19.06 1.82
C LEU A 87 -20.71 19.32 0.60
N LEU A 88 -19.39 19.24 0.74
CA LEU A 88 -18.47 19.37 -0.39
C LEU A 88 -18.65 18.25 -1.42
N LEU A 89 -18.92 17.02 -0.99
CA LEU A 89 -19.24 15.91 -1.90
C LEU A 89 -20.59 16.10 -2.59
N VAL A 90 -21.60 16.59 -1.88
CA VAL A 90 -22.89 16.96 -2.48
C VAL A 90 -22.70 18.03 -3.56
N LEU A 91 -21.85 19.03 -3.32
CA LEU A 91 -21.50 20.03 -4.34
C LEU A 91 -20.83 19.39 -5.56
N LEU A 92 -19.93 18.41 -5.37
CA LEU A 92 -19.33 17.67 -6.47
C LEU A 92 -20.38 16.91 -7.29
N ILE A 93 -21.31 16.21 -6.63
CA ILE A 93 -22.38 15.46 -7.30
C ILE A 93 -23.30 16.41 -8.07
N ILE A 94 -23.67 17.54 -7.47
CA ILE A 94 -24.48 18.57 -8.13
C ILE A 94 -23.73 19.13 -9.34
N ALA A 95 -22.45 19.48 -9.19
CA ALA A 95 -21.63 19.96 -10.31
C ALA A 95 -21.57 18.92 -11.44
N GLY A 96 -21.45 17.64 -11.13
CA GLY A 96 -21.46 16.56 -12.11
C GLY A 96 -22.79 16.32 -12.82
N ARG A 97 -23.92 16.84 -12.29
CA ARG A 97 -25.22 16.81 -12.98
C ARG A 97 -25.36 17.92 -14.02
N TYR A 98 -24.75 19.08 -13.76
CA TYR A 98 -24.87 20.25 -14.63
C TYR A 98 -23.67 20.43 -15.57
N LEU A 99 -22.51 19.91 -15.19
CA LEU A 99 -21.26 20.01 -15.92
C LEU A 99 -20.79 18.61 -16.31
N ASN A 100 -20.32 18.45 -17.55
CA ASN A 100 -19.66 17.22 -18.00
C ASN A 100 -18.24 17.14 -17.41
N LEU A 101 -18.15 16.83 -16.11
CA LEU A 101 -16.88 16.74 -15.36
C LEU A 101 -15.90 15.76 -15.99
N ARG A 102 -16.38 14.75 -16.73
CA ARG A 102 -15.54 13.78 -17.44
C ARG A 102 -14.57 14.41 -18.44
N LEU A 103 -14.90 15.58 -19.00
CA LEU A 103 -14.02 16.31 -19.92
C LEU A 103 -12.75 16.84 -19.23
N MET A 104 -12.83 17.12 -17.93
CA MET A 104 -11.70 17.61 -17.13
C MET A 104 -11.08 16.51 -16.27
N PHE A 105 -11.91 15.64 -15.72
CA PHE A 105 -11.53 14.54 -14.84
C PHE A 105 -12.04 13.23 -15.43
N ILE A 106 -11.18 12.48 -16.10
CA ILE A 106 -11.57 11.28 -16.85
C ILE A 106 -12.30 10.21 -15.99
N ASN A 107 -12.00 10.19 -14.69
CA ASN A 107 -12.57 9.27 -13.70
C ASN A 107 -13.85 9.81 -13.01
N ALA A 108 -14.33 11.00 -13.38
CA ALA A 108 -15.63 11.51 -12.95
C ALA A 108 -16.76 10.81 -13.72
N SER A 109 -16.93 9.51 -13.48
CA SER A 109 -17.93 8.67 -14.13
C SER A 109 -19.33 8.87 -13.53
N SER A 110 -20.36 8.52 -14.30
CA SER A 110 -21.74 8.49 -13.78
C SER A 110 -21.91 7.44 -12.68
N LEU A 111 -21.16 6.33 -12.73
CA LEU A 111 -21.13 5.31 -11.69
C LEU A 111 -20.61 5.90 -10.37
N LEU A 112 -19.52 6.66 -10.42
CA LEU A 112 -18.96 7.30 -9.24
C LEU A 112 -19.93 8.33 -8.63
N LEU A 113 -20.47 9.22 -9.45
CA LEU A 113 -21.26 10.36 -8.98
C LEU A 113 -22.68 9.99 -8.54
N ASN A 114 -23.35 9.07 -9.25
CA ASN A 114 -24.77 8.76 -9.04
C ASN A 114 -25.02 7.44 -8.30
N ASN A 115 -24.01 6.58 -8.15
CA ASN A 115 -24.16 5.29 -7.47
C ASN A 115 -23.19 5.19 -6.27
N LEU A 116 -21.88 5.30 -6.49
CA LEU A 116 -20.92 5.05 -5.40
C LEU A 116 -20.96 6.11 -4.30
N LEU A 117 -20.90 7.40 -4.66
CA LEU A 117 -20.91 8.47 -3.67
C LEU A 117 -22.28 8.61 -2.97
N SER A 118 -23.37 8.30 -3.66
CA SER A 118 -24.76 8.38 -3.16
C SER A 118 -25.29 7.08 -2.56
N PHE A 119 -24.45 6.06 -2.36
CA PHE A 119 -24.82 4.74 -1.83
C PHE A 119 -25.96 4.05 -2.61
N GLY A 120 -25.98 4.20 -3.93
CA GLY A 120 -26.97 3.59 -4.82
C GLY A 120 -28.34 4.23 -4.82
N VAL A 121 -28.51 5.38 -4.17
CA VAL A 121 -29.77 6.13 -4.19
C VAL A 121 -29.70 7.23 -5.24
N GLU A 122 -30.62 7.17 -6.20
CA GLU A 122 -30.70 8.14 -7.29
C GLU A 122 -31.37 9.46 -6.89
N GLY A 123 -31.11 10.51 -7.67
CA GLY A 123 -31.79 11.80 -7.55
C GLY A 123 -31.46 12.58 -6.27
N ASN A 124 -32.40 13.41 -5.82
CA ASN A 124 -32.20 14.29 -4.65
C ASN A 124 -32.14 13.51 -3.33
N ASN A 125 -32.69 12.30 -3.28
CA ASN A 125 -32.61 11.44 -2.11
C ASN A 125 -31.17 10.95 -1.88
N GLY A 126 -30.39 10.70 -2.94
CA GLY A 126 -28.97 10.41 -2.84
C GLY A 126 -28.18 11.53 -2.17
N LEU A 127 -28.44 12.79 -2.55
CA LEU A 127 -27.77 13.95 -1.94
C LEU A 127 -28.06 14.05 -0.43
N ARG A 128 -29.31 13.81 -0.03
CA ARG A 128 -29.71 13.78 1.39
C ARG A 128 -29.02 12.63 2.13
N MET A 129 -28.90 11.47 1.50
CA MET A 129 -28.22 10.31 2.08
C MET A 129 -26.74 10.59 2.33
N VAL A 130 -26.05 11.29 1.43
CA VAL A 130 -24.65 11.71 1.64
C VAL A 130 -24.50 12.62 2.86
N LEU A 131 -25.39 13.61 3.02
CA LEU A 131 -25.36 14.49 4.20
C LEU A 131 -25.64 13.73 5.50
N ILE A 132 -26.64 12.85 5.49
CA ILE A 132 -26.98 12.02 6.65
C ILE A 132 -25.81 11.09 6.99
N ALA A 133 -25.19 10.44 6.01
CA ALA A 133 -24.02 9.60 6.20
C ALA A 133 -22.84 10.39 6.78
N GLY A 134 -22.61 11.62 6.32
CA GLY A 134 -21.60 12.53 6.88
C GLY A 134 -21.87 12.88 8.35
N MET A 135 -23.11 13.21 8.71
CA MET A 135 -23.48 13.49 10.10
C MET A 135 -23.36 12.24 10.98
N LEU A 136 -23.82 11.08 10.50
CA LEU A 136 -23.75 9.81 11.21
C LEU A 136 -22.31 9.36 11.45
N THR A 137 -21.45 9.44 10.44
CA THR A 137 -20.01 9.14 10.59
C THR A 137 -19.35 10.07 11.59
N GLY A 138 -19.70 11.37 11.57
CA GLY A 138 -19.28 12.34 12.57
C GLY A 138 -19.73 11.98 13.99
N PHE A 139 -21.00 11.63 14.17
CA PHE A 139 -21.57 11.25 15.46
C PHE A 139 -20.94 9.95 16.02
N ILE A 140 -20.84 8.90 15.18
CA ILE A 140 -20.23 7.62 15.54
C ILE A 140 -18.78 7.84 15.97
N THR A 141 -18.01 8.62 15.20
CA THR A 141 -16.60 8.88 15.49
C THR A 141 -16.41 9.73 16.74
N GLY A 142 -17.23 10.78 16.91
CA GLY A 142 -17.20 11.64 18.09
C GLY A 142 -17.50 10.86 19.37
N SER A 143 -18.53 10.02 19.33
CA SER A 143 -18.90 9.13 20.44
C SER A 143 -17.81 8.10 20.73
N PHE A 144 -17.25 7.49 19.67
CA PHE A 144 -16.14 6.54 19.77
C PHE A 144 -14.88 7.17 20.38
N TYR A 145 -14.62 8.46 20.12
CA TYR A 145 -13.47 9.16 20.69
C TYR A 145 -13.56 9.30 22.22
N LEU A 146 -14.77 9.36 22.78
CA LEU A 146 -15.02 9.47 24.23
C LEU A 146 -14.76 8.17 24.99
N LEU A 147 -14.62 7.03 24.30
CA LEU A 147 -14.30 5.76 24.93
C LEU A 147 -12.92 5.77 25.61
N PRO A 148 -12.71 4.94 26.65
CA PRO A 148 -11.41 4.78 27.29
C PRO A 148 -10.30 4.47 26.28
N LYS A 149 -9.10 5.03 26.49
CA LYS A 149 -7.97 4.92 25.54
C LYS A 149 -7.67 3.47 25.15
N ILE A 150 -7.79 2.53 26.09
CA ILE A 150 -7.55 1.10 25.87
C ILE A 150 -8.58 0.52 24.90
N VAL A 151 -9.88 0.70 25.19
CA VAL A 151 -10.99 0.23 24.34
C VAL A 151 -10.88 0.80 22.93
N ARG A 152 -10.63 2.11 22.83
CA ARG A 152 -10.47 2.80 21.55
C ARG A 152 -9.32 2.23 20.72
N LYS A 153 -8.18 1.96 21.35
CA LYS A 153 -7.01 1.37 20.68
C LYS A 153 -7.35 -0.05 20.20
N VAL A 154 -7.93 -0.87 21.06
CA VAL A 154 -8.33 -2.26 20.73
C VAL A 154 -9.26 -2.29 19.52
N VAL A 155 -10.32 -1.49 19.52
CA VAL A 155 -11.29 -1.46 18.41
C VAL A 155 -10.66 -0.94 17.12
N LEU A 156 -9.86 0.13 17.16
CA LEU A 156 -9.21 0.67 15.95
C LEU A 156 -8.29 -0.34 15.30
N TRP A 157 -7.43 -1.00 16.08
CA TRP A 157 -6.51 -2.01 15.53
C TRP A 157 -7.21 -3.28 15.09
N SER A 158 -8.31 -3.65 15.75
CA SER A 158 -9.13 -4.79 15.32
C SER A 158 -9.86 -4.51 14.02
N LEU A 159 -10.47 -3.32 13.86
CA LEU A 159 -11.08 -2.89 12.59
C LEU A 159 -10.03 -2.79 11.47
N ALA A 160 -8.91 -2.13 11.75
CA ALA A 160 -7.82 -1.99 10.77
C ALA A 160 -7.24 -3.35 10.37
N GLY A 161 -7.06 -4.26 11.33
CA GLY A 161 -6.56 -5.61 11.09
C GLY A 161 -7.54 -6.46 10.28
N THR A 162 -8.84 -6.41 10.58
CA THR A 162 -9.87 -7.11 9.77
C THR A 162 -9.95 -6.53 8.35
N ALA A 163 -9.92 -5.20 8.20
CA ALA A 163 -9.91 -4.57 6.88
C ALA A 163 -8.66 -4.96 6.08
N PHE A 164 -7.49 -4.96 6.72
CA PHE A 164 -6.24 -5.38 6.10
C PHE A 164 -6.26 -6.86 5.69
N ALA A 165 -6.81 -7.74 6.54
CA ALA A 165 -7.00 -9.14 6.19
C ALA A 165 -7.93 -9.31 4.96
N GLY A 166 -8.96 -8.46 4.82
CA GLY A 166 -9.82 -8.46 3.64
C GLY A 166 -9.14 -7.98 2.38
N VAL A 167 -8.33 -6.93 2.47
CA VAL A 167 -7.52 -6.48 1.33
C VAL A 167 -6.51 -7.56 0.91
N LEU A 168 -5.92 -8.28 1.86
CA LEU A 168 -4.92 -9.32 1.60
C LEU A 168 -5.50 -10.72 1.38
N GLN A 169 -6.82 -10.86 1.22
CA GLN A 169 -7.44 -12.17 1.07
C GLN A 169 -6.89 -12.99 -0.09
N GLU A 170 -6.59 -12.37 -1.22
CA GLU A 170 -5.97 -13.06 -2.36
C GLU A 170 -4.63 -13.71 -1.97
N LEU A 171 -3.90 -13.12 -1.02
CA LEU A 171 -2.66 -13.69 -0.48
C LEU A 171 -2.94 -14.74 0.59
N ILE A 172 -3.93 -14.51 1.44
CA ILE A 172 -4.22 -15.34 2.62
C ILE A 172 -4.93 -16.64 2.23
N ARG A 173 -5.85 -16.60 1.25
CA ARG A 173 -6.69 -17.75 0.87
C ARG A 173 -5.86 -18.95 0.37
N PRO A 174 -4.90 -18.80 -0.57
CA PRO A 174 -4.07 -19.92 -0.99
C PRO A 174 -3.27 -20.55 0.16
N ILE A 175 -2.78 -19.74 1.09
CA ILE A 175 -2.04 -20.22 2.28
C ILE A 175 -2.94 -21.07 3.16
N LEU A 176 -4.20 -20.64 3.39
CA LEU A 176 -5.16 -21.38 4.19
C LEU A 176 -5.58 -22.69 3.51
N THR A 177 -5.94 -22.65 2.23
CA THR A 177 -6.39 -23.84 1.50
C THR A 177 -5.30 -24.91 1.38
N ASN A 178 -4.03 -24.51 1.27
CA ASN A 178 -2.92 -25.46 1.15
C ASN A 178 -2.48 -26.08 2.49
N ASN A 179 -2.66 -25.37 3.62
CA ASN A 179 -2.12 -25.79 4.92
C ASN A 179 -3.19 -26.23 5.94
N PHE A 180 -4.45 -25.84 5.73
CA PHE A 180 -5.55 -26.10 6.67
C PHE A 180 -6.72 -26.82 6.00
N PRO A 181 -7.58 -27.51 6.77
CA PRO A 181 -8.82 -28.09 6.27
C PRO A 181 -9.66 -27.08 5.50
N VAL A 182 -10.20 -27.52 4.35
CA VAL A 182 -10.99 -26.66 3.43
C VAL A 182 -12.16 -25.97 4.16
N ALA A 183 -12.81 -26.67 5.09
CA ALA A 183 -13.89 -26.12 5.92
C ALA A 183 -13.50 -24.83 6.67
N ILE A 184 -12.25 -24.71 7.15
CA ILE A 184 -11.77 -23.50 7.84
C ILE A 184 -11.55 -22.37 6.83
N SER A 185 -11.00 -22.70 5.65
CA SER A 185 -10.76 -21.72 4.60
C SER A 185 -12.06 -21.11 4.07
N GLU A 186 -13.10 -21.92 3.84
CA GLU A 186 -14.43 -21.47 3.40
C GLU A 186 -15.19 -20.75 4.51
N TRP A 187 -14.97 -21.12 5.77
CA TRP A 187 -15.55 -20.40 6.90
C TRP A 187 -14.96 -19.00 7.06
N LEU A 188 -13.68 -18.79 6.74
CA LEU A 188 -13.01 -17.49 6.84
C LEU A 188 -13.16 -16.62 5.58
N LEU A 189 -13.00 -17.18 4.38
CA LEU A 189 -12.79 -16.44 3.13
C LEU A 189 -13.64 -17.02 1.99
N THR A 190 -14.25 -16.14 1.18
CA THR A 190 -14.93 -16.53 -0.07
C THR A 190 -14.02 -16.32 -1.29
N SER A 191 -14.57 -16.32 -2.51
CA SER A 191 -13.83 -15.89 -3.71
C SER A 191 -13.55 -14.39 -3.72
N ASP A 192 -14.45 -13.58 -3.13
CA ASP A 192 -14.48 -12.13 -3.39
C ASP A 192 -14.12 -11.29 -2.16
N GLY A 193 -14.30 -11.82 -0.94
CA GLY A 193 -14.15 -11.08 0.33
C GLY A 193 -14.16 -11.98 1.57
N LEU A 194 -13.92 -11.43 2.77
CA LEU A 194 -14.07 -12.23 3.99
C LEU A 194 -15.53 -12.58 4.17
N THR A 195 -15.81 -13.77 4.67
CA THR A 195 -17.15 -14.07 5.15
C THR A 195 -17.45 -13.16 6.35
N PHE A 196 -18.73 -12.87 6.60
CA PHE A 196 -19.12 -12.12 7.80
C PHE A 196 -18.64 -12.81 9.09
N LYS A 197 -18.74 -14.15 9.15
CA LYS A 197 -18.28 -14.97 10.28
C LYS A 197 -16.75 -14.89 10.44
N GLY A 198 -16.02 -14.94 9.33
CA GLY A 198 -14.57 -14.82 9.30
C GLY A 198 -14.11 -13.45 9.76
N ALA A 199 -14.72 -12.38 9.24
CA ALA A 199 -14.42 -11.01 9.65
C ALA A 199 -14.63 -10.80 11.17
N LEU A 200 -15.72 -11.33 11.73
CA LEU A 200 -16.00 -11.28 13.16
C LEU A 200 -14.95 -12.07 13.98
N SER A 201 -14.56 -13.25 13.51
CA SER A 201 -13.58 -14.10 14.18
C SER A 201 -12.19 -13.45 14.25
N ILE A 202 -11.75 -12.82 13.15
CA ILE A 202 -10.48 -12.09 13.08
C ILE A 202 -10.55 -10.87 13.99
N PHE A 203 -11.66 -10.14 13.96
CA PHE A 203 -11.86 -8.98 14.82
C PHE A 203 -11.73 -9.35 16.30
N ILE A 204 -12.42 -10.41 16.75
CA ILE A 204 -12.37 -10.88 18.13
C ILE A 204 -10.96 -11.38 18.49
N SER A 205 -10.31 -12.12 17.59
CA SER A 205 -8.97 -12.65 17.83
C SER A 205 -7.94 -11.54 17.99
N ILE A 206 -7.97 -10.53 17.12
CA ILE A 206 -7.09 -9.36 17.21
C ILE A 206 -7.40 -8.54 18.47
N ALA A 207 -8.69 -8.37 18.80
CA ALA A 207 -9.09 -7.64 19.99
C ALA A 207 -8.58 -8.32 21.27
N LEU A 208 -8.72 -9.65 21.36
CA LEU A 208 -8.27 -10.44 22.50
C LEU A 208 -6.74 -10.42 22.63
N LEU A 209 -6.02 -10.63 21.51
CA LEU A 209 -4.56 -10.49 21.48
C LEU A 209 -4.10 -9.10 21.93
N MET A 210 -4.80 -8.05 21.51
CA MET A 210 -4.44 -6.69 21.88
C MET A 210 -4.71 -6.37 23.36
N ILE A 211 -5.81 -6.90 23.92
CA ILE A 211 -6.10 -6.79 25.36
C ILE A 211 -5.02 -7.52 26.17
N LEU A 212 -4.68 -8.75 25.80
CA LEU A 212 -3.61 -9.52 26.43
C LEU A 212 -2.27 -8.78 26.34
N TRP A 213 -1.94 -8.22 25.17
CA TRP A 213 -0.69 -7.50 24.99
C TRP A 213 -0.67 -6.16 25.73
N SER A 214 -1.81 -5.50 25.93
CA SER A 214 -1.88 -4.26 26.71
C SER A 214 -1.57 -4.49 28.20
N SER A 215 -1.89 -5.66 28.75
CA SER A 215 -1.62 -5.99 30.15
C SER A 215 -0.18 -6.46 30.39
N LYS A 216 0.38 -7.30 29.49
CA LYS A 216 1.72 -7.90 29.66
C LYS A 216 2.83 -7.20 28.89
N GLY A 217 2.49 -6.44 27.84
CA GLY A 217 3.45 -5.83 26.92
C GLY A 217 4.27 -4.71 27.54
N GLU A 218 3.68 -3.92 28.45
CA GLU A 218 4.42 -2.88 29.17
C GLU A 218 5.49 -3.48 30.09
N GLY A 219 5.18 -4.58 30.76
CA GLY A 219 6.14 -5.34 31.57
C GLY A 219 7.29 -5.92 30.75
N MET A 220 7.00 -6.52 29.58
CA MET A 220 8.06 -7.03 28.68
C MET A 220 8.93 -5.90 28.11
N ARG A 221 8.33 -4.76 27.74
CA ARG A 221 9.07 -3.61 27.20
C ARG A 221 9.99 -2.98 28.24
N GLN A 222 9.52 -2.85 29.48
CA GLN A 222 10.35 -2.37 30.60
C GLN A 222 11.43 -3.40 30.96
N GLY A 223 11.13 -4.70 30.90
CA GLY A 223 12.11 -5.77 31.07
C GLY A 223 13.25 -5.69 30.05
N TRP A 224 12.92 -5.47 28.78
CA TRP A 224 13.91 -5.31 27.71
C TRP A 224 14.81 -4.09 27.89
N LEU A 225 14.24 -2.94 28.28
CA LEU A 225 15.00 -1.72 28.53
C LEU A 225 15.96 -1.84 29.72
N LYS A 226 15.65 -2.70 30.70
CA LYS A 226 16.49 -3.00 31.85
C LYS A 226 17.63 -3.98 31.54
N LEU A 227 17.61 -4.66 30.40
CA LEU A 227 18.69 -5.58 30.01
C LEU A 227 19.99 -4.81 29.70
N PRO A 228 21.17 -5.36 30.05
CA PRO A 228 22.45 -4.82 29.64
C PRO A 228 22.55 -4.64 28.11
N LYS A 229 23.20 -3.58 27.63
CA LYS A 229 23.36 -3.28 26.19
C LYS A 229 23.93 -4.45 25.38
N LYS A 230 24.83 -5.25 25.97
CA LYS A 230 25.37 -6.47 25.32
C LYS A 230 24.28 -7.52 25.07
N GLN A 231 23.42 -7.80 26.05
CA GLN A 231 22.31 -8.75 25.88
C GLN A 231 21.26 -8.23 24.90
N GLN A 232 20.97 -6.93 24.89
CA GLN A 232 20.06 -6.33 23.91
C GLN A 232 20.59 -6.52 22.47
N LEU A 233 21.89 -6.36 22.25
CA LEU A 233 22.51 -6.61 20.95
C LEU A 233 22.43 -8.09 20.57
N THR A 234 22.70 -9.02 21.49
CA THR A 234 22.56 -10.47 21.25
C THR A 234 21.14 -10.86 20.87
N TRP A 235 20.14 -10.40 21.62
CA TRP A 235 18.74 -10.69 21.30
C TRP A 235 18.29 -10.02 20.00
N ARG A 236 18.84 -8.85 19.67
CA ARG A 236 18.60 -8.21 18.38
C ARG A 236 19.20 -9.03 17.24
N THR A 237 20.45 -9.50 17.37
CA THR A 237 21.07 -10.36 16.35
C THR A 237 20.35 -11.69 16.22
N VAL A 238 19.95 -12.32 17.33
CA VAL A 238 19.15 -13.55 17.31
C VAL A 238 17.82 -13.30 16.60
N GLY A 239 17.13 -12.20 16.92
CA GLY A 239 15.90 -11.80 16.23
C GLY A 239 16.11 -11.60 14.72
N THR A 240 17.19 -10.93 14.32
CA THR A 240 17.53 -10.73 12.90
C THR A 240 17.85 -12.05 12.20
N VAL A 241 18.59 -12.95 12.83
CA VAL A 241 18.91 -14.28 12.27
C VAL A 241 17.66 -15.13 12.12
N ILE A 242 16.77 -15.14 13.13
CA ILE A 242 15.49 -15.84 13.05
C ILE A 242 14.64 -15.25 11.92
N PHE A 243 14.58 -13.93 11.80
CA PHE A 243 13.84 -13.26 10.72
C PHE A 243 14.37 -13.63 9.33
N LEU A 244 15.69 -13.63 9.13
CA LEU A 244 16.31 -14.06 7.89
C LEU A 244 16.05 -15.54 7.59
N ALA A 245 16.13 -16.40 8.60
CA ALA A 245 15.82 -17.82 8.46
C ALA A 245 14.36 -18.04 8.03
N VAL A 246 13.41 -17.29 8.60
CA VAL A 246 12.00 -17.34 8.22
C VAL A 246 11.82 -16.91 6.76
N ILE A 247 12.46 -15.82 6.32
CA ILE A 247 12.38 -15.36 4.92
C ILE A 247 12.94 -16.41 3.95
N LEU A 248 14.05 -17.08 4.29
CA LEU A 248 14.66 -18.08 3.42
C LEU A 248 13.80 -19.35 3.30
N VAL A 249 13.10 -19.74 4.37
CA VAL A 249 12.29 -20.97 4.40
C VAL A 249 10.86 -20.72 3.91
N ALA A 250 10.33 -19.50 4.03
CA ALA A 250 8.94 -19.17 3.72
C ALA A 250 8.51 -19.52 2.26
N PRO A 251 9.30 -19.22 1.20
CA PRO A 251 8.93 -19.57 -0.18
C PRO A 251 8.68 -21.06 -0.36
N TRP A 252 9.39 -21.92 0.37
CA TRP A 252 9.23 -23.36 0.22
C TRP A 252 7.91 -23.87 0.82
N ARG A 253 7.37 -23.17 1.82
CA ARG A 253 6.16 -23.59 2.54
C ARG A 253 4.88 -22.91 2.06
N LEU A 254 4.99 -21.73 1.45
CA LEU A 254 3.83 -20.91 1.10
C LEU A 254 3.23 -21.21 -0.28
N GLY A 255 3.84 -22.10 -1.06
CA GLY A 255 3.36 -22.52 -2.38
C GLY A 255 3.72 -21.53 -3.50
N LEU A 256 3.52 -21.95 -4.76
CA LEU A 256 4.01 -21.23 -5.96
C LEU A 256 3.56 -19.77 -6.03
N PHE A 257 2.29 -19.50 -5.76
CA PHE A 257 1.74 -18.13 -5.85
C PHE A 257 2.40 -17.18 -4.84
N MET A 258 2.61 -17.61 -3.60
CA MET A 258 3.30 -16.77 -2.61
C MET A 258 4.78 -16.62 -2.91
N SER A 259 5.43 -17.64 -3.44
CA SER A 259 6.83 -17.55 -3.86
C SER A 259 7.01 -16.53 -4.98
N GLU A 260 6.07 -16.47 -5.93
CA GLU A 260 6.06 -15.46 -7.00
C GLU A 260 5.86 -14.05 -6.41
N VAL A 261 4.87 -13.89 -5.53
CA VAL A 261 4.63 -12.60 -4.84
C VAL A 261 5.86 -12.17 -4.04
N MET A 262 6.49 -13.08 -3.31
CA MET A 262 7.73 -12.80 -2.56
C MET A 262 8.88 -12.42 -3.48
N THR A 263 8.99 -13.05 -4.65
CA THR A 263 10.01 -12.72 -5.66
C THR A 263 9.80 -11.30 -6.20
N ILE A 264 8.57 -10.95 -6.57
CA ILE A 264 8.22 -9.61 -7.04
C ILE A 264 8.46 -8.56 -5.95
N VAL A 265 8.04 -8.82 -4.71
CA VAL A 265 8.28 -7.93 -3.58
C VAL A 265 9.78 -7.77 -3.33
N GLY A 266 10.55 -8.85 -3.33
CA GLY A 266 12.00 -8.82 -3.16
C GLY A 266 12.70 -8.01 -4.25
N LEU A 267 12.28 -8.17 -5.50
CA LEU A 267 12.77 -7.39 -6.64
C LEU A 267 12.50 -5.90 -6.45
N TYR A 268 11.28 -5.50 -6.06
CA TYR A 268 10.97 -4.09 -5.80
C TYR A 268 11.67 -3.54 -4.56
N VAL A 269 11.91 -4.35 -3.52
CA VAL A 269 12.71 -3.96 -2.36
C VAL A 269 14.15 -3.69 -2.78
N LEU A 270 14.76 -4.56 -3.60
CA LEU A 270 16.11 -4.35 -4.13
C LEU A 270 16.19 -3.09 -5.00
N LEU A 271 15.21 -2.86 -5.87
CA LEU A 271 15.10 -1.64 -6.66
C LEU A 271 14.98 -0.39 -5.77
N GLY A 272 14.12 -0.44 -4.75
CA GLY A 272 13.92 0.66 -3.80
C GLY A 272 15.18 0.94 -2.95
N LEU A 273 15.92 -0.09 -2.55
CA LEU A 273 17.19 0.06 -1.84
C LEU A 273 18.24 0.74 -2.72
N GLY A 274 18.34 0.35 -3.99
CA GLY A 274 19.24 1.00 -4.94
C GLY A 274 18.86 2.46 -5.18
N LEU A 275 17.57 2.75 -5.35
CA LEU A 275 17.07 4.13 -5.46
C LEU A 275 17.38 4.95 -4.19
N ASN A 276 17.27 4.35 -3.00
CA ASN A 276 17.63 5.01 -1.74
C ASN A 276 19.12 5.31 -1.64
N ILE A 277 19.99 4.49 -2.24
CA ILE A 277 21.43 4.79 -2.33
C ILE A 277 21.67 6.03 -3.21
N VAL A 278 21.06 6.08 -4.40
CA VAL A 278 21.29 7.17 -5.35
C VAL A 278 20.59 8.47 -4.93
N VAL A 279 19.27 8.42 -4.73
CA VAL A 279 18.47 9.61 -4.40
C VAL A 279 18.58 9.95 -2.92
N GLY A 280 18.52 8.96 -2.04
CA GLY A 280 18.50 9.17 -0.60
C GLY A 280 19.85 9.58 -0.03
N TYR A 281 20.92 8.82 -0.32
CA TYR A 281 22.25 9.09 0.23
C TYR A 281 23.10 10.01 -0.65
N ALA A 282 23.12 9.82 -1.97
CA ALA A 282 23.92 10.68 -2.86
C ALA A 282 23.22 11.99 -3.23
N GLY A 283 21.89 12.10 -3.03
CA GLY A 283 21.12 13.32 -3.29
C GLY A 283 20.97 13.65 -4.79
N LEU A 284 21.19 12.66 -5.67
CA LEU A 284 21.12 12.82 -7.11
C LEU A 284 19.71 12.44 -7.59
N LEU A 285 19.06 13.31 -8.35
CA LEU A 285 17.79 12.98 -8.99
C LEU A 285 18.07 12.07 -10.18
N ASP A 286 17.91 10.75 -9.97
CA ASP A 286 18.12 9.72 -10.98
C ASP A 286 16.78 9.08 -11.38
N LEU A 287 16.34 9.40 -12.60
CA LEU A 287 15.14 8.81 -13.21
C LEU A 287 15.49 7.61 -14.12
N GLY A 288 16.78 7.41 -14.40
CA GLY A 288 17.32 6.38 -15.27
C GLY A 288 17.75 5.09 -14.56
N TYR A 289 17.66 5.03 -13.23
CA TYR A 289 18.15 3.92 -12.41
C TYR A 289 17.72 2.52 -12.92
N VAL A 290 16.52 2.40 -13.48
CA VAL A 290 15.98 1.15 -14.02
C VAL A 290 16.84 0.57 -15.17
N ALA A 291 17.60 1.39 -15.89
CA ALA A 291 18.54 0.91 -16.89
C ALA A 291 19.65 0.04 -16.31
N PHE A 292 20.20 0.39 -15.13
CA PHE A 292 21.22 -0.44 -14.48
C PHE A 292 20.67 -1.80 -14.08
N PHE A 293 19.41 -1.81 -13.61
CA PHE A 293 18.70 -3.06 -13.34
C PHE A 293 18.53 -3.91 -14.62
N ALA A 294 18.10 -3.29 -15.73
CA ALA A 294 17.95 -3.97 -17.01
C ALA A 294 19.29 -4.54 -17.51
N ILE A 295 20.38 -3.78 -17.44
CA ILE A 295 21.72 -4.24 -17.85
C ILE A 295 22.14 -5.48 -17.04
N GLY A 296 22.00 -5.45 -15.71
CA GLY A 296 22.32 -6.61 -14.86
C GLY A 296 21.46 -7.84 -15.17
N ALA A 297 20.17 -7.65 -15.43
CA ALA A 297 19.24 -8.71 -15.79
C ALA A 297 19.60 -9.33 -17.15
N TYR A 298 19.88 -8.52 -18.17
CA TYR A 298 20.26 -9.00 -19.50
C TYR A 298 21.63 -9.66 -19.52
N VAL A 299 22.63 -9.14 -18.79
CA VAL A 299 23.93 -9.81 -18.65
C VAL A 299 23.76 -11.18 -18.01
N THR A 300 22.93 -11.28 -16.97
CA THR A 300 22.62 -12.57 -16.35
C THR A 300 21.91 -13.51 -17.32
N ALA A 301 20.93 -13.02 -18.09
CA ALA A 301 20.21 -13.80 -19.07
C ALA A 301 21.12 -14.30 -20.19
N LEU A 302 22.00 -13.46 -20.74
CA LEU A 302 22.93 -13.83 -21.83
C LEU A 302 23.96 -14.89 -21.42
N ILE A 303 24.42 -14.85 -20.17
CA ILE A 303 25.44 -15.78 -19.66
C ILE A 303 24.84 -17.12 -19.23
N THR A 304 23.58 -17.12 -18.80
CA THR A 304 22.95 -18.30 -18.21
C THR A 304 21.95 -19.00 -19.14
N SER A 305 21.44 -18.31 -20.16
CA SER A 305 20.49 -18.86 -21.12
C SER A 305 21.19 -19.44 -22.35
N PRO A 306 20.83 -20.66 -22.76
CA PRO A 306 21.35 -21.25 -24.00
C PRO A 306 20.78 -20.60 -25.27
N GLU A 307 19.74 -19.76 -25.17
CA GLU A 307 18.93 -19.32 -26.31
C GLU A 307 19.70 -18.42 -27.29
N ILE A 308 20.62 -17.58 -26.79
CA ILE A 308 21.37 -16.63 -27.63
C ILE A 308 22.84 -17.01 -27.77
N MET A 309 23.58 -17.05 -26.65
CA MET A 309 25.04 -17.29 -26.68
C MET A 309 25.41 -18.76 -26.47
N SER A 310 24.42 -19.67 -26.36
CA SER A 310 24.63 -21.09 -26.00
C SER A 310 25.44 -21.29 -24.70
N LEU A 311 25.50 -20.27 -23.85
CA LEU A 311 26.22 -20.26 -22.59
C LEU A 311 25.27 -20.72 -21.48
N THR A 312 25.65 -21.75 -20.74
CA THR A 312 24.83 -22.34 -19.67
C THR A 312 25.55 -22.26 -18.32
N TRP A 313 26.17 -21.11 -18.07
CA TRP A 313 26.88 -20.89 -16.82
C TRP A 313 25.91 -20.80 -15.64
N SER A 314 26.42 -21.03 -14.44
CA SER A 314 25.60 -20.94 -13.23
C SER A 314 25.17 -19.49 -12.96
N PHE A 315 24.03 -19.31 -12.30
CA PHE A 315 23.58 -18.01 -11.81
C PHE A 315 24.65 -17.31 -10.95
N TRP A 316 25.36 -18.03 -10.10
CA TRP A 316 26.38 -17.45 -9.24
C TRP A 316 27.58 -16.90 -10.02
N SER A 317 27.95 -17.57 -11.11
CA SER A 317 29.01 -17.09 -12.00
C SER A 317 28.61 -15.86 -12.81
N SER A 318 27.31 -15.57 -13.02
CA SER A 318 26.90 -14.37 -13.76
C SER A 318 26.95 -13.10 -12.91
N ILE A 319 26.87 -13.22 -11.57
CA ILE A 319 26.84 -12.07 -10.65
C ILE A 319 28.07 -11.14 -10.84
N PRO A 320 29.33 -11.63 -10.87
CA PRO A 320 30.49 -10.76 -11.11
C PRO A 320 30.42 -10.00 -12.44
N PHE A 321 29.89 -10.63 -13.49
CA PHE A 321 29.73 -9.98 -14.80
C PHE A 321 28.62 -8.94 -14.77
N ALA A 322 27.49 -9.22 -14.14
CA ALA A 322 26.41 -8.25 -13.97
C ALA A 322 26.90 -7.01 -13.20
N ILE A 323 27.71 -7.20 -12.15
CA ILE A 323 28.35 -6.11 -11.41
C ILE A 323 29.32 -5.35 -12.32
N PHE A 324 30.21 -6.06 -13.03
CA PHE A 324 31.20 -5.45 -13.91
C PHE A 324 30.56 -4.58 -15.01
N PHE A 325 29.57 -5.11 -15.72
CA PHE A 325 28.86 -4.36 -16.76
C PHE A 325 27.98 -3.24 -16.19
N GLY A 326 27.43 -3.42 -14.99
CA GLY A 326 26.75 -2.35 -14.26
C GLY A 326 27.69 -1.19 -13.92
N ILE A 327 28.90 -1.48 -13.42
CA ILE A 327 29.94 -0.48 -13.16
C ILE A 327 30.36 0.20 -14.46
N LEU A 328 30.58 -0.57 -15.53
CA LEU A 328 30.98 -0.03 -16.83
C LEU A 328 29.93 0.94 -17.38
N ALA A 329 28.66 0.56 -17.34
CA ALA A 329 27.55 1.43 -17.73
C ALA A 329 27.45 2.68 -16.83
N GLY A 330 27.66 2.51 -15.53
CA GLY A 330 27.66 3.61 -14.56
C GLY A 330 28.78 4.61 -14.81
N VAL A 331 29.98 4.14 -15.16
CA VAL A 331 31.11 4.99 -15.53
C VAL A 331 30.84 5.70 -16.86
N LEU A 332 30.32 4.98 -17.85
CA LEU A 332 30.00 5.51 -19.17
C LEU A 332 28.95 6.63 -19.09
N LEU A 333 27.93 6.47 -18.26
CA LEU A 333 26.96 7.52 -17.96
C LEU A 333 27.53 8.61 -17.05
N GLY A 334 28.31 8.24 -16.04
CA GLY A 334 28.84 9.16 -15.06
C GLY A 334 29.71 10.24 -15.70
N ILE A 335 30.64 9.86 -16.56
CA ILE A 335 31.60 10.78 -17.21
C ILE A 335 30.92 12.01 -17.85
N PRO A 336 29.93 11.88 -18.76
CA PRO A 336 29.27 13.03 -19.37
C PRO A 336 28.38 13.81 -18.38
N VAL A 337 27.87 13.14 -17.36
CA VAL A 337 26.85 13.69 -16.45
C VAL A 337 27.44 14.36 -15.21
N LEU A 338 28.73 14.14 -14.89
CA LEU A 338 29.43 14.73 -13.74
C LEU A 338 29.34 16.27 -13.63
N LYS A 339 29.12 16.96 -14.75
CA LYS A 339 28.99 18.44 -14.79
C LYS A 339 27.54 18.92 -14.67
N MET A 340 26.56 18.02 -14.72
CA MET A 340 25.13 18.33 -14.67
C MET A 340 24.64 18.36 -13.22
N ARG A 341 23.67 19.22 -12.92
CA ARG A 341 23.07 19.35 -11.59
C ARG A 341 21.56 19.46 -11.68
N GLY A 342 20.89 19.00 -10.62
CA GLY A 342 19.44 19.13 -10.46
C GLY A 342 18.68 18.51 -11.64
N ASP A 343 17.81 19.30 -12.26
CA ASP A 343 16.90 18.82 -13.29
C ASP A 343 17.61 18.34 -14.56
N TYR A 344 18.77 18.91 -14.91
CA TYR A 344 19.56 18.47 -16.07
C TYR A 344 20.10 17.05 -15.89
N LEU A 345 20.49 16.70 -14.67
CA LEU A 345 20.92 15.35 -14.31
C LEU A 345 19.75 14.36 -14.45
N ALA A 346 18.56 14.76 -14.03
CA ALA A 346 17.35 13.94 -14.13
C ALA A 346 16.95 13.67 -15.59
N ILE A 347 17.02 14.70 -16.45
CA ILE A 347 16.73 14.56 -17.88
C ILE A 347 17.75 13.63 -18.55
N ALA A 348 19.05 13.78 -18.23
CA ALA A 348 20.09 12.94 -18.81
C ALA A 348 19.95 11.47 -18.39
N THR A 349 19.66 11.21 -17.12
CA THR A 349 19.44 9.84 -16.62
C THR A 349 18.17 9.23 -17.22
N MET A 350 17.08 9.99 -17.33
CA MET A 350 15.86 9.53 -18.03
C MET A 350 16.16 9.16 -19.50
N GLY A 351 16.93 9.99 -20.20
CA GLY A 351 17.36 9.72 -21.58
C GLY A 351 18.17 8.43 -21.69
N PHE A 352 19.12 8.21 -20.78
CA PHE A 352 19.84 6.93 -20.72
C PHE A 352 18.92 5.73 -20.45
N GLY A 353 17.99 5.87 -19.51
CA GLY A 353 16.95 4.89 -19.23
C GLY A 353 16.21 4.45 -20.50
N GLU A 354 15.80 5.45 -21.28
CA GLU A 354 15.06 5.25 -22.52
C GLU A 354 15.93 4.66 -23.63
N ILE A 355 17.18 5.09 -23.76
CA ILE A 355 18.13 4.50 -24.73
C ILE A 355 18.30 3.01 -24.45
N ILE A 356 18.54 2.62 -23.19
CA ILE A 356 18.71 1.21 -22.81
C ILE A 356 17.42 0.41 -23.09
N ARG A 357 16.24 0.97 -22.77
CA ARG A 357 14.95 0.36 -23.09
C ARG A 357 14.79 0.10 -24.59
N LEU A 358 15.11 1.10 -25.42
CA LEU A 358 15.02 1.00 -26.87
C LEU A 358 16.01 -0.01 -27.44
N LEU A 359 17.24 -0.08 -26.92
CA LEU A 359 18.24 -1.07 -27.35
C LEU A 359 17.75 -2.49 -27.10
N PHE A 360 17.19 -2.78 -25.93
CA PHE A 360 16.68 -4.11 -25.61
C PHE A 360 15.43 -4.49 -26.40
N LEU A 361 14.56 -3.52 -26.72
CA LEU A 361 13.35 -3.76 -27.51
C LEU A 361 13.58 -3.73 -29.03
N SER A 362 14.77 -3.33 -29.48
CA SER A 362 15.07 -3.12 -30.91
C SER A 362 15.10 -4.43 -31.69
N ASP A 363 14.41 -4.46 -32.84
CA ASP A 363 14.48 -5.57 -33.77
C ASP A 363 15.87 -5.76 -34.38
N ALA A 364 16.66 -4.69 -34.51
CA ALA A 364 18.02 -4.76 -35.04
C ALA A 364 18.97 -5.51 -34.09
N LEU A 365 18.74 -5.41 -32.79
CA LEU A 365 19.53 -6.11 -31.76
C LEU A 365 18.89 -7.42 -31.31
N ARG A 366 17.78 -7.83 -31.93
CA ARG A 366 17.10 -9.09 -31.63
C ARG A 366 18.02 -10.32 -31.65
N PRO A 367 18.97 -10.49 -32.60
CA PRO A 367 19.86 -11.66 -32.59
C PRO A 367 20.76 -11.74 -31.36
N PHE A 368 21.01 -10.61 -30.69
CA PHE A 368 21.91 -10.52 -29.54
C PHE A 368 21.18 -10.35 -28.21
N LEU A 369 19.97 -9.81 -28.21
CA LEU A 369 19.24 -9.42 -27.00
C LEU A 369 17.82 -10.01 -26.93
N GLY A 370 17.34 -10.71 -27.95
CA GLY A 370 15.98 -11.27 -27.98
C GLY A 370 14.87 -10.28 -28.35
N GLY A 371 15.17 -8.97 -28.38
CA GLY A 371 14.24 -7.92 -28.80
C GLY A 371 13.04 -7.81 -27.85
N SER A 372 11.87 -7.50 -28.41
CA SER A 372 10.61 -7.38 -27.64
C SER A 372 10.18 -8.65 -26.90
N GLN A 373 10.68 -9.83 -27.29
CA GLN A 373 10.38 -11.11 -26.64
C GLN A 373 11.27 -11.37 -25.41
N GLY A 374 12.37 -10.64 -25.26
CA GLY A 374 13.37 -10.88 -24.21
C GLY A 374 14.10 -12.21 -24.38
N ILE A 375 14.69 -12.70 -23.29
CA ILE A 375 15.50 -13.93 -23.25
C ILE A 375 14.85 -14.90 -22.27
N GLY A 376 14.51 -16.10 -22.73
CA GLY A 376 13.95 -17.19 -21.94
C GLY A 376 15.01 -18.11 -21.35
N GLN A 377 14.56 -19.18 -20.69
CA GLN A 377 15.40 -20.28 -20.17
C GLN A 377 16.59 -19.84 -19.29
N ILE A 378 16.42 -18.76 -18.54
CA ILE A 378 17.43 -18.23 -17.62
C ILE A 378 17.68 -19.25 -16.49
N ALA A 379 18.95 -19.54 -16.19
CA ALA A 379 19.29 -20.51 -15.15
C ALA A 379 18.86 -19.98 -13.77
N LYS A 380 18.10 -20.81 -13.05
CA LYS A 380 17.68 -20.49 -11.68
C LYS A 380 18.84 -20.62 -10.68
N PRO A 381 18.91 -19.77 -9.64
CA PRO A 381 19.86 -19.93 -8.56
C PRO A 381 19.74 -21.31 -7.91
N ARG A 382 20.87 -22.01 -7.76
CA ARG A 382 20.94 -23.28 -7.04
C ARG A 382 21.90 -23.17 -5.86
N VAL A 383 21.46 -23.56 -4.66
CA VAL A 383 22.32 -23.61 -3.47
C VAL A 383 22.13 -24.97 -2.81
N LEU A 384 23.23 -25.71 -2.62
CA LEU A 384 23.24 -27.01 -1.93
C LEU A 384 22.19 -28.01 -2.47
N GLY A 385 21.97 -28.01 -3.79
CA GLY A 385 21.01 -28.90 -4.46
C GLY A 385 19.58 -28.36 -4.53
N PHE A 386 19.24 -27.29 -3.83
CA PHE A 386 17.94 -26.63 -3.91
C PHE A 386 17.92 -25.60 -5.03
N VAL A 387 16.84 -25.59 -5.82
CA VAL A 387 16.56 -24.59 -6.84
C VAL A 387 15.65 -23.52 -6.23
N PHE A 388 16.10 -22.27 -6.26
CA PHE A 388 15.37 -21.11 -5.74
C PHE A 388 14.62 -20.36 -6.84
#